data_AF-X1PDA5-F1
#
_entry.id   AF-X1PDA5-F1
#
_cell.length_a   1.000
_cell.length_b   1.000
_cell.length_c   1.000
_cell.angle_alpha   90.00
_cell.angle_beta   90.00
_cell.angle_gamma   90.00
#
_symmetry.space_group_name_H-M   'P 1'
#
loop_
_entity.id
_entity.type
_entity.pdbx_description
1 polymer ?
#
loop_
_entity_poly.entity_id
_entity_poly.type
_entity_poly.pdbx_seq_one_letter_code
_entity_poly.pdbx_strand_id
1 'polypeptide(L)'
;LISWNFTPDLNLAKLGFFLLLATAMSIGIAGGMQGYLIRETKFYERMMLLAGSFMIVPASYLINLLGLVLIGLTLLSQILFKEEKVPVLAE
;
A
#
# COMPACT_ATOMS: atom_id res chain seq x y z
N LEU A 1 -34.72 0.82 -2.16
CA LEU A 1 -33.84 1.31 -3.23
C LEU A 1 -32.49 1.58 -2.62
N ILE A 2 -31.52 0.67 -2.79
CA ILE A 2 -30.12 0.94 -2.44
C ILE A 2 -29.72 2.10 -3.33
N SER A 3 -29.59 3.30 -2.77
CA SER A 3 -29.07 4.46 -3.48
C SER A 3 -27.61 4.16 -3.81
N TRP A 4 -27.37 3.65 -5.01
CA TRP A 4 -26.04 3.45 -5.61
C TRP A 4 -25.32 4.79 -5.90
N ASN A 5 -25.57 5.81 -5.09
CA ASN A 5 -25.00 7.14 -5.23
C ASN A 5 -23.96 7.34 -4.12
N PHE A 6 -22.89 6.53 -4.15
CA PHE A 6 -21.81 6.61 -3.17
C PHE A 6 -20.98 7.90 -3.31
N THR A 7 -21.06 8.58 -4.45
CA THR A 7 -20.39 9.87 -4.72
C THR A 7 -21.22 10.73 -5.69
N PRO A 8 -22.26 11.43 -5.21
CA PRO A 8 -23.14 12.25 -6.06
C PRO A 8 -22.41 13.38 -6.80
N ASP A 9 -21.26 13.80 -6.30
CA ASP A 9 -20.41 14.89 -6.79
C ASP A 9 -19.04 14.34 -7.30
N LEU A 10 -19.07 13.18 -7.95
CA LEU A 10 -17.91 12.57 -8.60
C LEU A 10 -17.40 13.44 -9.76
N ASN A 11 -16.12 13.76 -9.74
CA ASN A 11 -15.40 14.40 -10.84
C ASN A 11 -14.15 13.60 -11.19
N LEU A 12 -13.49 13.95 -12.30
CA LEU A 12 -12.33 13.19 -12.79
C LEU A 12 -11.18 13.14 -11.76
N ALA A 13 -10.98 14.21 -11.00
CA ALA A 13 -9.95 14.27 -9.97
C ALA A 13 -10.23 13.32 -8.78
N LYS A 14 -11.47 13.32 -8.28
CA LYS A 14 -11.93 12.40 -7.21
C LYS A 14 -11.85 10.96 -7.68
N LEU A 15 -12.25 10.69 -8.93
CA LEU A 15 -12.13 9.36 -9.52
C LEU A 15 -10.67 8.90 -9.54
N GLY A 16 -9.75 9.73 -10.05
CA GLY A 16 -8.32 9.44 -10.05
C GLY A 16 -7.78 9.19 -8.64
N PHE A 17 -8.19 9.99 -7.67
CA PHE A 17 -7.80 9.83 -6.26
C PHE A 17 -8.27 8.48 -5.69
N PHE A 18 -9.53 8.10 -5.88
CA PHE A 18 -10.05 6.82 -5.38
C PHE A 18 -9.42 5.62 -6.09
N LEU A 19 -9.12 5.72 -7.39
CA LEU A 19 -8.39 4.68 -8.12
C LEU A 19 -6.97 4.50 -7.58
N LEU A 20 -6.28 5.60 -7.27
CA LEU A 20 -4.95 5.57 -6.65
C LEU A 20 -5.00 4.90 -5.27
N LEU A 21 -5.97 5.30 -4.43
CA LEU A 21 -6.16 4.70 -3.11
C LEU A 21 -6.46 3.20 -3.19
N ALA A 22 -7.37 2.78 -4.07
CA ALA A 22 -7.69 1.37 -4.29
C ALA A 22 -6.45 0.58 -4.71
N THR A 23 -5.66 1.13 -5.63
CA THR A 23 -4.41 0.50 -6.10
C THR A 23 -3.40 0.36 -4.96
N ALA A 24 -3.16 1.42 -4.20
CA ALA A 24 -2.23 1.40 -3.06
C ALA A 24 -2.64 0.37 -2.01
N MET A 25 -3.94 0.31 -1.68
CA MET A 25 -4.50 -0.67 -0.76
C MET A 25 -4.29 -2.10 -1.25
N SER A 26 -4.59 -2.39 -2.53
CA SER A 26 -4.39 -3.74 -3.09
C SER A 26 -2.93 -4.17 -3.03
N ILE A 27 -1.99 -3.28 -3.39
CA ILE A 27 -0.56 -3.55 -3.34
C ILE A 27 -0.08 -3.80 -1.90
N GLY A 28 -0.51 -2.96 -0.95
CA GLY A 28 -0.10 -3.11 0.44
C GLY A 28 -0.63 -4.39 1.09
N ILE A 29 -1.87 -4.81 0.79
CA ILE A 29 -2.42 -6.09 1.25
C ILE A 29 -1.63 -7.25 0.65
N ALA A 30 -1.44 -7.25 -0.68
CA ALA A 30 -0.73 -8.33 -1.38
C ALA A 30 0.72 -8.48 -0.86
N GLY A 31 1.47 -7.37 -0.78
CA GLY A 31 2.86 -7.38 -0.31
C GLY A 31 3.00 -7.69 1.18
N GLY A 32 2.06 -7.22 2.00
CA GLY A 32 2.02 -7.52 3.43
C GLY A 32 1.72 -9.00 3.71
N MET A 33 0.80 -9.60 2.95
CA MET A 33 0.40 -11.01 3.11
C MET A 33 1.40 -12.00 2.54
N GLN A 34 1.85 -11.79 1.29
CA GLN A 34 2.84 -12.67 0.67
C GLN A 34 4.21 -12.49 1.32
N GLY A 35 4.44 -11.34 1.96
CA GLY A 35 5.70 -11.07 2.59
C GLY A 35 6.84 -10.82 1.60
N TYR A 36 6.45 -10.46 0.38
CA TYR A 36 7.32 -10.20 -0.73
C TYR A 36 6.59 -9.26 -1.70
N LEU A 37 7.22 -8.14 -2.04
CA LEU A 37 6.76 -7.27 -3.12
C LEU A 37 7.92 -6.94 -4.06
N ILE A 38 9.02 -6.42 -3.49
CA ILE A 38 10.27 -6.11 -4.20
C ILE A 38 11.40 -7.03 -3.72
N ARG A 39 11.44 -7.25 -2.40
CA ARG A 39 12.36 -8.17 -1.71
C ARG A 39 11.61 -8.89 -0.61
N GLU A 40 12.28 -9.84 0.01
CA GLU A 40 11.82 -10.48 1.25
C GLU A 40 11.57 -9.38 2.30
N THR A 41 10.30 -9.12 2.62
CA THR A 41 9.93 -8.02 3.50
C THR A 41 10.08 -8.46 4.95
N LYS A 42 10.77 -7.63 5.75
CA LYS A 42 10.91 -7.87 7.19
C LYS A 42 9.53 -7.84 7.83
N PHE A 43 9.34 -8.56 8.94
CA PHE A 43 8.02 -8.68 9.58
C PHE A 43 7.38 -7.32 9.89
N TYR A 44 8.17 -6.33 10.32
CA TYR A 44 7.65 -4.98 10.56
C TYR A 44 7.20 -4.27 9.26
N GLU A 45 7.90 -4.45 8.14
CA GLU A 45 7.51 -3.89 6.84
C GLU A 45 6.18 -4.50 6.37
N ARG A 46 5.98 -5.80 6.62
CA ARG A 46 4.71 -6.48 6.35
C ARG A 46 3.57 -5.87 7.16
N MET A 47 3.79 -5.66 8.45
CA MET A 47 2.78 -5.06 9.33
C MET A 47 2.49 -3.61 8.93
N MET A 48 3.50 -2.83 8.53
CA MET A 48 3.32 -1.46 8.04
C MET A 48 2.51 -1.41 6.73
N LEU A 49 2.77 -2.32 5.78
CA LEU A 49 1.99 -2.41 4.54
C LEU A 49 0.53 -2.78 4.81
N LEU A 50 0.28 -3.75 5.70
CA LEU A 50 -1.08 -4.13 6.08
C LEU A 50 -1.80 -2.99 6.80
N ALA A 51 -1.15 -2.37 7.79
CA ALA A 51 -1.72 -1.25 8.54
C ALA A 51 -2.07 -0.08 7.62
N GLY A 52 -1.15 0.31 6.73
CA GLY A 52 -1.39 1.39 5.77
C GLY A 52 -2.54 1.07 4.81
N SER A 53 -2.70 -0.20 4.43
CA SER A 53 -3.81 -0.63 3.58
C SER A 53 -5.15 -0.56 4.30
N PHE A 54 -5.22 -1.00 5.56
CA PHE A 54 -6.44 -0.91 6.36
C PHE A 54 -6.85 0.54 6.66
N MET A 55 -5.89 1.47 6.72
CA MET A 55 -6.19 2.91 6.87
C MET A 55 -6.88 3.50 5.63
N ILE A 56 -6.68 2.93 4.44
CA ILE A 56 -7.27 3.45 3.19
C ILE A 56 -8.75 2.99 3.01
N VAL A 57 -9.20 1.99 3.77
CA VAL A 57 -10.60 1.53 3.78
C VAL A 57 -11.52 2.72 4.07
N PRO A 58 -12.58 2.98 3.28
CA PRO A 58 -13.22 4.29 3.10
C PRO A 58 -13.43 5.08 4.40
N ALA A 59 -12.37 5.76 4.82
CA ALA A 59 -12.32 6.51 6.07
C ALA A 59 -12.42 8.00 5.72
N SER A 60 -11.69 8.84 6.44
CA SER A 60 -11.56 10.26 6.11
C SER A 60 -10.37 10.49 5.16
N TYR A 61 -10.39 11.60 4.42
CA TYR A 61 -9.28 12.00 3.54
C TYR A 61 -7.93 12.01 4.25
N LEU A 62 -7.89 12.45 5.52
CA LEU A 62 -6.68 12.50 6.32
C LEU A 62 -6.14 11.09 6.60
N ILE A 63 -7.00 10.16 6.99
CA ILE A 63 -6.60 8.78 7.31
C ILE A 63 -6.16 8.05 6.04
N ASN A 64 -6.86 8.26 4.92
CA ASN A 64 -6.47 7.72 3.62
C ASN A 64 -5.08 8.22 3.19
N LEU A 65 -4.80 9.51 3.38
CA LEU A 65 -3.51 10.11 3.05
C LEU A 65 -2.39 9.54 3.94
N LEU A 66 -2.63 9.40 5.24
CA LEU A 66 -1.68 8.76 6.16
C LEU A 66 -1.40 7.30 5.78
N GLY A 67 -2.43 6.55 5.42
CA GLY A 67 -2.29 5.18 4.91
C GLY A 67 -1.43 5.11 3.66
N LEU A 68 -1.67 6.01 2.70
CA LEU A 68 -0.89 6.12 1.47
C LEU A 68 0.59 6.44 1.76
N VAL A 69 0.85 7.39 2.66
CA VAL A 69 2.21 7.76 3.08
C VAL A 69 2.91 6.58 3.74
N LEU A 70 2.24 5.85 4.63
CA LEU A 70 2.81 4.70 5.31
C LEU A 70 3.21 3.59 4.32
N ILE A 71 2.33 3.26 3.37
CA ILE A 71 2.64 2.30 2.29
C ILE A 71 3.83 2.81 1.48
N GLY A 72 3.80 4.07 1.04
CA GLY A 72 4.86 4.68 0.23
C GLY A 72 6.22 4.65 0.93
N LEU A 73 6.30 5.04 2.20
CA LEU A 73 7.54 5.00 2.99
C LEU A 73 8.07 3.57 3.15
N THR A 74 7.16 2.60 3.34
CA THR A 74 7.56 1.19 3.48
C THR A 74 8.13 0.66 2.17
N LEU A 75 7.54 1.00 1.02
CA LEU A 75 8.06 0.63 -0.28
C LEU A 75 9.40 1.33 -0.60
N LEU A 76 9.52 2.62 -0.26
CA LEU A 76 10.79 3.35 -0.41
C LEU A 76 11.90 2.73 0.44
N SER A 77 11.61 2.35 1.68
CA SER A 77 12.56 1.61 2.53
C SER A 77 12.99 0.29 1.87
N GLN A 78 12.06 -0.46 1.29
CA GLN A 78 12.39 -1.72 0.61
C GLN A 78 13.29 -1.52 -0.61
N ILE A 79 13.10 -0.43 -1.36
CA ILE A 79 13.91 -0.07 -2.53
C ILE A 79 15.30 0.39 -2.12
N LEU A 80 15.39 1.31 -1.14
CA LEU A 80 16.66 1.90 -0.71
C LEU A 80 17.57 0.91 0.01
N PHE A 81 17.00 0.01 0.82
CA PHE A 81 17.75 -0.96 1.62
C PHE A 81 17.70 -2.36 1.01
N LYS A 82 17.71 -2.47 -0.33
CA LYS A 82 17.81 -3.75 -1.01
C LYS A 82 19.19 -4.36 -0.75
N GLU A 83 19.27 -5.21 0.28
CA GLU A 83 20.46 -6.01 0.55
C GLU A 83 20.72 -6.94 -0.65
N GLU A 84 21.85 -6.71 -1.31
CA GLU A 84 22.37 -7.58 -2.36
C GLU A 84 22.84 -8.87 -1.67
N LYS A 85 22.02 -9.93 -1.75
CA LYS A 85 22.46 -11.27 -1.31
C LYS A 85 23.59 -11.69 -2.25
N VAL A 86 24.83 -11.37 -1.88
CA VAL A 86 26.03 -11.88 -2.56
C VAL A 86 25.94 -13.40 -2.53
N PRO A 87 25.85 -14.09 -3.68
CA PRO A 87 25.83 -15.54 -3.69
C PRO A 87 27.20 -15.99 -3.17
N VAL A 88 27.24 -16.52 -1.95
CA VAL A 88 28.40 -17.26 -1.48
C VAL A 88 28.41 -18.53 -2.34
N LEU A 89 29.21 -18.50 -3.40
CA LEU A 89 29.61 -19.68 -4.15
C LEU A 89 30.33 -20.58 -3.14
N ALA A 90 29.61 -21.57 -2.62
CA ALA A 90 30.20 -22.65 -1.87
C ALA A 90 30.89 -23.57 -2.89
N GLU A 91 32.22 -23.54 -2.88
CA GLU A 91 33.10 -24.55 -3.48
C GLU A 91 32.91 -25.92 -2.81
#